data_AF-A0AAU4K042-F1
#
_entry.id   AF-A0AAU4K042-F1
#
_cell.length_a   1.000
_cell.length_b   1.000
_cell.length_c   1.000
_cell.angle_alpha   90.00
_cell.angle_beta   90.00
_cell.angle_gamma   90.00
#
_symmetry.space_group_name_H-M   'P 1'
#
loop_
_entity.id
_entity.type
_entity.pdbx_description
1 polymer ?
#
loop_
_entity_poly.entity_id
_entity_poly.type
_entity_poly.pdbx_seq_one_letter_code
_entity_poly.pdbx_strand_id
1 'polypeptide(L)'
;MSTRPAVSLPGGVTPQTWRKKPVDVQAIQFRDWGSALAIMAWAPGVFYVPRGAEHGLRYPSEFDRSRGDVLDTAPAYLAVPDMTVTSTGAAVPGYTRADHGDYIVFDDEGTLRRVPQKHFHEAYDKVPAS
;
A
#
# COMPACT_ATOMS: atom_id res chain seq x y z
N MET A 1 16.73 5.69 15.94
CA MET A 1 15.54 4.88 15.60
C MET A 1 14.31 5.68 15.97
N SER A 2 13.65 6.29 14.98
CA SER A 2 12.42 7.05 15.21
C SER A 2 11.27 6.25 14.61
N THR A 3 10.79 5.25 15.35
CA THR A 3 9.50 4.61 15.04
C THR A 3 8.42 5.65 15.32
N ARG A 4 7.50 5.87 14.37
CA ARG A 4 6.34 6.74 14.64
C ARG A 4 5.58 6.17 15.85
N PRO A 5 5.05 7.00 16.74
CA PRO A 5 4.28 6.52 17.89
C PRO A 5 3.13 5.63 17.41
N ALA A 6 2.76 4.64 18.23
CA ALA A 6 1.59 3.81 17.96
C ALA A 6 0.34 4.70 18.02
N VAL A 7 -0.17 5.10 16.85
CA VAL A 7 -1.42 5.85 16.71
C VAL A 7 -2.54 4.84 16.49
N SER A 8 -3.60 4.92 17.29
CA SER A 8 -4.84 4.19 17.01
C SER A 8 -5.54 4.84 15.82
N LEU A 9 -5.61 4.13 14.70
CA LEU A 9 -6.22 4.63 13.47
C LEU A 9 -7.71 4.22 13.40
N PRO A 10 -8.49 4.78 12.44
CA PRO A 10 -9.88 4.37 12.23
C PRO A 10 -10.05 2.85 12.17
N GLY A 11 -11.13 2.35 12.76
CA GLY A 11 -11.43 0.91 12.80
C GLY A 11 -10.54 0.10 13.76
N GLY A 12 -9.80 0.75 14.67
CA GLY A 12 -8.92 0.06 15.63
C GLY A 12 -7.70 -0.59 14.98
N VAL A 13 -7.36 -0.18 13.76
CA VAL A 13 -6.18 -0.66 13.05
C VAL A 13 -4.96 0.09 13.59
N THR A 14 -3.91 -0.66 13.95
CA THR A 14 -2.66 -0.08 14.42
C THR A 14 -1.52 -0.58 13.53
N PRO A 15 -0.59 0.30 13.08
CA PRO A 15 0.62 -0.14 12.40
C PRO A 15 1.36 -1.16 13.27
N GLN A 16 1.76 -2.28 12.65
CA GLN A 16 2.58 -3.28 13.33
C GLN A 16 4.04 -3.04 13.02
N THR A 17 4.91 -3.23 14.01
CA THR A 17 6.37 -3.14 13.83
C THR A 17 6.92 -4.48 13.34
N TRP A 18 7.70 -4.44 12.28
CA TRP A 18 8.32 -5.60 11.65
C TRP A 18 9.81 -5.38 11.51
N ARG A 19 10.61 -6.44 11.61
CA ARG A 19 12.06 -6.38 11.51
C ARG A 19 12.51 -6.76 10.11
N LYS A 20 13.30 -5.89 9.48
CA LYS A 20 14.05 -6.17 8.26
C LYS A 20 15.49 -5.73 8.48
N LYS A 21 16.37 -6.66 8.84
CA LYS A 21 17.77 -6.36 9.20
C LYS A 21 18.40 -5.37 8.19
N PRO A 22 19.01 -4.25 8.65
CA PRO A 22 19.26 -3.87 10.04
C PRO A 22 18.19 -2.96 10.69
N VAL A 23 17.05 -2.70 10.04
CA VAL A 23 16.06 -1.69 10.46
C VAL A 23 14.71 -2.32 10.85
N ASP A 24 14.02 -1.69 11.80
CA ASP A 24 12.62 -2.00 12.09
C ASP A 24 11.73 -1.05 11.27
N VAL A 25 10.67 -1.58 10.67
CA VAL A 25 9.70 -0.84 9.84
C VAL A 25 8.31 -0.91 10.45
N GLN A 26 7.43 -0.02 10.05
CA GLN A 26 6.01 -0.13 10.35
C GLN A 26 5.23 -0.55 9.11
N ALA A 27 4.24 -1.41 9.29
CA ALA A 27 3.39 -1.84 8.18
C ALA A 27 1.92 -2.00 8.59
N ILE A 28 1.03 -1.68 7.66
CA ILE A 28 -0.39 -2.01 7.71
C ILE A 28 -0.73 -2.87 6.49
N GLN A 29 -1.43 -3.98 6.71
CA GLN A 29 -1.96 -4.79 5.61
C GLN A 29 -3.27 -4.19 5.10
N PHE A 30 -3.38 -4.02 3.78
CA PHE A 30 -4.64 -3.67 3.14
C PHE A 30 -5.51 -4.91 2.99
N ARG A 31 -6.66 -4.94 3.65
CA ARG A 31 -7.56 -6.12 3.75
C ARG A 31 -9.00 -5.80 3.37
N ASP A 32 -9.44 -4.58 3.67
CA ASP A 32 -10.81 -4.10 3.57
C ASP A 32 -10.85 -2.57 3.65
N TRP A 33 -12.06 -2.01 3.59
CA TRP A 33 -12.30 -0.58 3.73
C TRP A 33 -11.79 0.02 5.05
N GLY A 34 -11.91 -0.70 6.17
CA GLY A 34 -11.41 -0.22 7.46
C GLY A 34 -9.90 -0.04 7.47
N SER A 35 -9.17 -1.04 6.94
CA SER A 35 -7.72 -0.93 6.75
C SER A 35 -7.34 0.15 5.72
N ALA A 36 -8.13 0.37 4.67
CA ALA A 36 -7.90 1.46 3.71
C ALA A 36 -8.00 2.83 4.38
N LEU A 37 -9.03 3.07 5.19
CA LEU A 37 -9.18 4.30 5.95
C LEU A 37 -7.98 4.53 6.90
N ALA A 38 -7.55 3.48 7.59
CA ALA A 38 -6.38 3.54 8.45
C ALA A 38 -5.10 3.88 7.66
N ILE A 39 -4.88 3.23 6.53
CA ILE A 39 -3.73 3.50 5.66
C ILE A 39 -3.76 4.94 5.14
N MET A 40 -4.89 5.43 4.63
CA MET A 40 -5.00 6.80 4.10
C MET A 40 -4.75 7.86 5.18
N ALA A 41 -5.18 7.59 6.43
CA ALA A 41 -4.89 8.47 7.57
C ALA A 41 -3.41 8.42 7.99
N TRP A 42 -2.77 7.27 7.86
CA TRP A 42 -1.40 7.03 8.30
C TRP A 42 -0.33 7.41 7.27
N ALA A 43 -0.63 7.24 5.99
CA ALA A 43 0.25 7.42 4.84
C ALA A 43 -0.33 8.47 3.88
N PRO A 44 0.09 9.74 3.99
CA PRO A 44 -0.37 10.81 3.11
C PRO A 44 -0.14 10.49 1.63
N GLY A 45 -1.11 10.85 0.79
CA GLY A 45 -1.06 10.64 -0.65
C GLY A 45 -1.55 9.26 -1.12
N VAL A 46 -1.77 8.31 -0.20
CA VAL A 46 -2.50 7.08 -0.54
C VAL A 46 -3.97 7.39 -0.71
N PHE A 47 -4.60 6.83 -1.75
CA PHE A 47 -6.04 6.94 -1.94
C PHE A 47 -6.67 5.61 -2.35
N TYR A 48 -7.92 5.43 -1.97
CA TYR A 48 -8.72 4.25 -2.27
C TYR A 48 -9.47 4.41 -3.58
N VAL A 49 -9.32 3.42 -4.46
CA VAL A 49 -10.09 3.31 -5.70
C VAL A 49 -11.20 2.29 -5.48
N PRO A 50 -12.48 2.72 -5.45
CA PRO A 50 -13.60 1.81 -5.24
C PRO A 50 -13.70 0.74 -6.33
N ARG A 51 -14.40 -0.35 -5.99
CA ARG A 51 -14.78 -1.38 -6.95
C ARG A 51 -15.54 -0.75 -8.13
N GLY A 52 -15.20 -1.14 -9.36
CA GLY A 52 -15.84 -0.63 -10.58
C GLY A 52 -15.51 0.83 -10.94
N ALA A 53 -14.77 1.57 -10.12
CA ALA A 53 -14.38 2.94 -10.46
C ALA A 53 -13.24 2.96 -11.50
N GLU A 54 -13.34 3.89 -12.45
CA GLU A 54 -12.30 4.14 -13.45
C GLU A 54 -11.06 4.78 -12.85
N HIS A 55 -9.89 4.27 -13.25
CA HIS A 55 -8.59 4.80 -12.85
C HIS A 55 -7.47 4.21 -13.72
N GLY A 56 -6.42 4.98 -13.99
CA GLY A 56 -5.31 4.57 -14.88
C GLY A 56 -4.39 3.44 -14.37
N LEU A 57 -4.67 2.87 -13.19
CA LEU A 57 -3.92 1.73 -12.62
C LEU A 57 -4.70 0.41 -12.68
N ARG A 58 -5.84 0.42 -13.37
CA ARG A 58 -6.62 -0.78 -13.68
C ARG A 58 -5.82 -1.70 -14.61
N TYR A 59 -5.95 -2.99 -14.40
CA TYR A 59 -5.40 -3.97 -15.33
C TYR A 59 -6.23 -4.00 -16.61
N PRO A 60 -5.63 -4.30 -17.78
CA PRO A 60 -6.38 -4.41 -19.03
C PRO A 60 -7.56 -5.40 -18.97
N SER A 61 -7.48 -6.44 -18.12
CA SER A 61 -8.54 -7.43 -17.92
C SER A 61 -9.71 -6.94 -17.05
N GLU A 62 -9.63 -5.74 -16.48
CA GLU A 62 -10.67 -5.15 -15.64
C GLU A 62 -11.58 -4.19 -16.42
N PHE A 63 -11.25 -3.95 -17.68
CA PHE A 63 -12.10 -3.26 -18.63
C PHE A 63 -12.94 -4.26 -19.40
N ASP A 64 -14.11 -3.81 -19.86
CA ASP A 64 -14.91 -4.57 -20.80
C ASP A 64 -14.15 -4.80 -22.12
N ARG A 65 -14.64 -5.73 -22.96
CA ARG A 65 -13.98 -6.04 -24.24
C ARG A 65 -13.99 -4.86 -25.22
N SER A 66 -14.88 -3.88 -25.00
CA SER A 66 -14.95 -2.61 -25.72
C SER A 66 -13.87 -1.61 -25.30
N ARG A 67 -13.19 -1.86 -24.16
CA ARG A 67 -12.26 -0.93 -23.47
C ARG A 67 -12.87 0.43 -23.13
N GLY A 68 -14.20 0.51 -23.05
CA GLY A 68 -14.94 1.75 -22.77
C GLY A 68 -15.37 1.83 -21.31
N ASP A 69 -15.74 0.69 -20.73
CA ASP A 69 -16.31 0.63 -19.39
C ASP A 69 -15.45 -0.25 -18.47
N VAL A 70 -15.39 0.12 -17.18
CA VAL A 70 -14.80 -0.72 -16.14
C VAL A 70 -15.82 -1.77 -15.71
N LEU A 71 -15.40 -3.03 -15.59
CA LEU A 71 -16.27 -4.10 -15.12
C LEU A 71 -16.74 -3.80 -13.69
N ASP A 72 -18.03 -4.00 -13.41
CA ASP A 72 -18.57 -3.93 -12.04
C ASP A 72 -17.89 -4.91 -11.07
N THR A 73 -17.20 -5.92 -11.61
CA THR A 73 -16.40 -6.88 -10.86
C THR A 73 -14.96 -6.46 -10.61
N ALA A 74 -14.49 -5.36 -11.20
CA ALA A 74 -13.13 -4.87 -11.02
C ALA A 74 -12.90 -4.53 -9.54
N PRO A 75 -11.93 -5.19 -8.88
CA PRO A 75 -11.77 -5.13 -7.42
C PRO A 75 -11.40 -3.73 -6.92
N ALA A 76 -11.68 -3.43 -5.65
CA ALA A 76 -11.12 -2.22 -5.05
C ALA A 76 -9.60 -2.36 -4.85
N TYR A 77 -8.88 -1.24 -4.87
CA TYR A 77 -7.45 -1.22 -4.59
C TYR A 77 -7.00 0.12 -3.98
N LEU A 78 -5.76 0.19 -3.50
CA LEU A 78 -5.12 1.45 -3.10
C LEU A 78 -4.13 1.91 -4.17
N ALA A 79 -4.16 3.19 -4.53
CA ALA A 79 -3.07 3.82 -5.25
C ALA A 79 -2.08 4.39 -4.24
N VAL A 80 -0.84 3.93 -4.32
CA VAL A 80 0.22 4.23 -3.35
C VAL A 80 1.27 5.06 -4.06
N PRO A 81 1.61 6.26 -3.57
CA PRO A 81 2.69 7.06 -4.14
C PRO A 81 3.98 6.26 -4.27
N ASP A 82 4.60 6.35 -5.43
CA ASP A 82 5.92 5.79 -5.66
C ASP A 82 6.83 6.80 -6.37
N MET A 83 8.12 6.49 -6.35
CA MET A 83 9.11 7.18 -7.15
C MET A 83 9.68 6.16 -8.12
N THR A 84 9.35 6.32 -9.40
CA THR A 84 9.90 5.46 -10.45
C THR A 84 11.13 6.15 -11.03
N VAL A 85 12.27 5.43 -11.06
CA VAL A 85 13.48 5.91 -11.74
C VAL A 85 13.41 5.51 -13.21
N THR A 86 13.43 6.51 -14.10
CA THR A 86 13.40 6.28 -15.55
C THR A 86 14.73 5.73 -16.06
N SER A 87 14.76 5.28 -17.31
CA SER A 87 16.00 4.87 -18.00
C SER A 87 17.06 5.98 -18.11
N THR A 88 16.65 7.25 -17.93
CA THR A 88 17.53 8.42 -17.88
C THR A 88 18.05 8.74 -16.48
N GLY A 89 17.66 7.96 -15.47
CA GLY A 89 18.03 8.18 -14.06
C GLY A 89 17.22 9.27 -13.35
N ALA A 90 16.18 9.81 -13.99
CA ALA A 90 15.30 10.80 -13.37
C ALA A 90 14.26 10.10 -12.47
N ALA A 91 14.09 10.58 -11.24
CA ALA A 91 13.03 10.12 -10.37
C ALA A 91 11.74 10.87 -10.70
N VAL A 92 10.72 10.14 -11.14
CA VAL A 92 9.42 10.70 -11.51
C VAL A 92 8.37 10.21 -10.50
N PRO A 93 7.57 11.11 -9.91
CA PRO A 93 6.50 10.72 -9.01
C PRO A 93 5.42 9.96 -9.79
N GLY A 94 4.97 8.85 -9.21
CA GLY A 94 3.95 8.00 -9.78
C GLY A 94 3.08 7.37 -8.70
N TYR A 95 2.29 6.38 -9.12
CA TYR A 95 1.49 5.58 -8.22
C TYR A 95 1.59 4.11 -8.61
N THR A 96 1.78 3.27 -7.61
CA THR A 96 1.66 1.82 -7.72
C THR A 96 0.33 1.37 -7.13
N ARG A 97 -0.30 0.39 -7.77
CA ARG A 97 -1.47 -0.30 -7.24
C ARG A 97 -1.08 -1.28 -6.12
N ALA A 98 -1.80 -1.22 -5.01
CA ALA A 98 -1.79 -2.22 -3.95
C ALA A 98 -3.13 -2.95 -3.89
N ASP A 99 -3.11 -4.26 -4.05
CA ASP A 99 -4.27 -5.12 -3.99
C ASP A 99 -4.52 -5.62 -2.55
N HIS A 100 -5.71 -6.18 -2.31
CA HIS A 100 -6.01 -6.85 -1.06
C HIS A 100 -4.94 -7.90 -0.72
N GLY A 101 -4.46 -7.86 0.52
CA GLY A 101 -3.39 -8.71 1.05
C GLY A 101 -2.02 -8.00 1.09
N ASP A 102 -1.80 -6.98 0.25
CA ASP A 102 -0.55 -6.25 0.22
C ASP A 102 -0.29 -5.45 1.51
N TYR A 103 0.99 -5.25 1.80
CA TYR A 103 1.42 -4.43 2.93
C TYR A 103 1.88 -3.06 2.44
N ILE A 104 1.41 -2.03 3.14
CA ILE A 104 1.92 -0.67 3.02
C ILE A 104 2.93 -0.48 4.14
N VAL A 105 4.17 -0.25 3.76
CA VAL A 105 5.33 -0.18 4.65
C VAL A 105 5.85 1.24 4.69
N PHE A 106 6.16 1.71 5.89
CA PHE A 106 6.89 2.95 6.13
C PHE A 106 8.24 2.57 6.73
N ASP A 107 9.32 2.85 6.00
CA ASP A 107 10.68 2.65 6.51
C ASP A 107 11.11 3.82 7.41
N ASP A 108 12.27 3.69 8.04
CA ASP A 108 12.83 4.64 9.00
C ASP A 108 13.32 5.94 8.34
N GLU A 109 13.52 5.93 7.02
CA GLU A 109 13.79 7.11 6.18
C GLU A 109 12.51 7.87 5.81
N GLY A 110 11.35 7.32 6.17
CA GLY A 110 10.05 7.90 5.89
C GLY A 110 9.53 7.65 4.48
N THR A 111 10.10 6.65 3.79
CA THR A 111 9.68 6.24 2.46
C THR A 111 8.53 5.26 2.58
N LEU A 112 7.43 5.59 1.89
CA LEU A 112 6.28 4.71 1.74
C LEU A 112 6.55 3.70 0.62
N ARG A 113 6.28 2.42 0.86
CA ARG A 113 6.43 1.36 -0.15
C ARG A 113 5.30 0.35 -0.07
N ARG A 114 4.84 -0.10 -1.24
CA ARG A 114 3.97 -1.29 -1.36
C ARG A 114 4.82 -2.55 -1.39
N VAL A 115 4.47 -3.55 -0.59
CA VAL A 115 5.11 -4.87 -0.60
C VAL A 115 4.03 -5.94 -0.80
N PRO A 116 4.12 -6.77 -1.86
CA PRO A 116 3.21 -7.90 -2.03
C PRO A 116 3.21 -8.82 -0.81
N GLN A 117 2.05 -9.35 -0.43
CA GLN A 117 1.91 -10.25 0.72
C GLN A 117 2.97 -11.36 0.74
N LYS A 118 3.18 -12.02 -0.41
CA LYS A 118 4.14 -13.11 -0.56
C LYS A 118 5.55 -12.67 -0.18
N HIS A 119 6.01 -11.54 -0.73
CA HIS A 119 7.36 -11.03 -0.48
C HIS A 119 7.50 -10.43 0.92
N PHE A 120 6.39 -9.98 1.52
CA PHE A 120 6.42 -9.41 2.86
C PHE A 120 6.80 -10.48 3.90
N HIS A 121 6.16 -11.65 3.87
CA HIS A 121 6.48 -12.71 4.83
C HIS A 121 7.85 -13.37 4.59
N GLU A 122 8.41 -13.24 3.38
CA GLU A 122 9.79 -13.68 3.07
C GLU A 122 10.85 -12.69 3.60
N ALA A 123 10.53 -11.41 3.68
CA ALA A 123 11.49 -10.35 3.96
C ALA A 123 11.43 -9.76 5.37
N TYR A 124 10.34 -10.00 6.12
CA TYR A 124 10.08 -9.35 7.41
C TYR A 124 9.72 -10.36 8.51
N ASP A 125 10.44 -10.27 9.62
CA ASP A 125 10.11 -11.02 10.84
C ASP A 125 9.23 -10.15 11.75
N LYS A 126 8.13 -10.70 12.29
CA LYS A 126 7.28 -9.95 13.21
C LYS A 126 8.02 -9.70 14.52
N VAL A 127 8.10 -8.45 14.98
CA VAL A 127 8.66 -8.14 16.30
C VAL A 127 7.61 -8.48 17.36
N PRO A 128 7.92 -9.31 18.37
CA PRO A 128 6.99 -9.58 19.47
C PRO A 128 6.63 -8.27 20.18
N ALA A 129 5.35 -8.10 20.54
CA ALA A 129 4.95 -7.01 21.42
C ALA A 129 5.56 -7.25 22.81
N SER A 130 6.37 -6.30 23.28
CA SER A 130 6.95 -6.30 24.63
C SER A 130 5.89 -6.01 25.70
#